data_AF-A0A965QIP7-F1
#
_entry.id   AF-A0A965QIP7-F1
#
_cell.length_a   1.000
_cell.length_b   1.000
_cell.length_c   1.000
_cell.angle_alpha   90.00
_cell.angle_beta   90.00
_cell.angle_gamma   90.00
#
_symmetry.space_group_name_H-M   'P 1'
#
loop_
_entity.id
_entity.type
_entity.pdbx_description
1 polymer ?
#
loop_
_entity_poly.entity_id
_entity_poly.type
_entity_poly.pdbx_seq_one_letter_code
_entity_poly.pdbx_strand_id
1 'polypeptide(L)' 'MSGDRKDLNPRGEWEDDLLTLPDQKLAKPNLYKVVLNNDDYTPMEFVIHVLQKFFRK' A
#
# COMPACT_ATOMS: atom_id res chain seq x y z
N MET A 1 -16.80 -5.81 -57.00
CA MET A 1 -15.96 -4.83 -56.25
C MET A 1 -16.88 -3.77 -55.69
N SER A 2 -17.32 -3.96 -54.45
CA SER A 2 -18.17 -3.01 -53.70
C SER A 2 -17.82 -3.31 -52.24
N GLY A 3 -16.90 -2.60 -51.61
CA GLY A 3 -16.91 -1.17 -51.39
C GLY A 3 -17.01 -0.97 -49.88
N ASP A 4 -16.01 -1.47 -49.15
CA ASP A 4 -15.82 -1.27 -47.71
C ASP A 4 -15.76 0.23 -47.41
N ARG A 5 -16.85 0.79 -46.91
CA ARG A 5 -16.82 2.09 -46.23
C ARG A 5 -16.86 1.81 -44.73
N LYS A 6 -15.68 1.54 -44.17
CA LYS A 6 -15.45 1.67 -42.74
C LYS A 6 -15.40 3.15 -42.41
N ASP A 7 -16.44 3.59 -41.75
CA ASP A 7 -16.56 4.81 -40.99
C ASP A 7 -15.33 5.03 -40.10
N LEU A 8 -14.46 5.94 -40.54
CA LEU A 8 -13.34 6.45 -39.75
C LEU A 8 -13.91 7.39 -38.68
N ASN A 9 -14.27 6.84 -37.52
CA ASN A 9 -14.49 7.62 -36.30
C ASN A 9 -13.17 7.72 -35.52
N PRO A 10 -12.41 8.82 -35.61
CA PRO A 10 -11.12 8.96 -34.93
C PRO A 10 -11.24 9.17 -33.41
N ARG A 11 -12.47 9.19 -32.87
CA ARG A 11 -12.72 9.40 -31.43
C ARG A 11 -12.77 8.12 -30.61
N GLY A 12 -12.85 6.94 -31.22
CA GLY A 12 -13.01 5.68 -30.49
C GLY A 12 -11.70 5.01 -30.06
N GLU A 13 -10.56 5.35 -30.66
CA GLU A 13 -9.29 4.62 -30.43
C GLU A 13 -8.54 5.11 -29.17
N TRP A 14 -8.73 6.36 -28.75
CA TRP A 14 -7.96 6.95 -27.64
C TRP A 14 -8.60 6.75 -26.27
N GLU A 15 -9.88 6.39 -26.22
CA GLU A 15 -10.60 6.16 -24.95
C GLU A 15 -10.32 4.76 -24.38
N ASP A 16 -10.07 3.77 -25.24
CA ASP A 16 -9.85 2.38 -24.84
C ASP A 16 -8.47 2.18 -24.16
N ASP A 17 -7.48 2.99 -24.56
CA ASP A 17 -6.09 2.94 -24.05
C ASP A 17 -5.95 3.57 -22.65
N LEU A 18 -6.88 4.45 -22.24
CA LEU A 18 -6.89 5.07 -20.91
C LEU A 18 -7.48 4.14 -19.84
N LEU A 19 -8.34 3.20 -20.24
CA LEU A 19 -9.05 2.25 -19.37
C LEU A 19 -8.26 0.97 -19.10
N THR A 20 -7.19 0.73 -19.87
CA THR A 20 -6.38 -0.50 -19.82
C THR A 20 -5.15 -0.41 -18.92
N LEU A 21 -4.91 0.73 -18.26
CA LEU A 21 -3.88 0.82 -17.23
C LEU A 21 -4.24 -0.11 -16.06
N PRO A 22 -3.46 -1.18 -15.80
CA PRO A 22 -3.78 -2.11 -14.73
C PRO A 22 -3.75 -1.38 -13.40
N ASP A 23 -4.84 -1.51 -12.62
CA ASP A 23 -4.90 -1.03 -11.24
C ASP A 23 -3.82 -1.76 -10.41
N GLN A 24 -2.66 -1.13 -10.29
CA GLN A 24 -1.51 -1.68 -9.58
C GLN A 24 -1.84 -1.69 -8.09
N LYS A 25 -2.33 -2.84 -7.61
CA LYS A 25 -2.59 -3.06 -6.18
C LYS A 25 -1.29 -2.87 -5.40
N LEU A 26 -1.21 -1.78 -4.67
CA LEU A 26 -0.10 -1.51 -3.76
C LEU A 26 -0.02 -2.64 -2.72
N ALA A 27 1.17 -3.21 -2.55
CA ALA A 27 1.42 -4.17 -1.50
C ALA A 27 1.24 -3.49 -0.13
N LYS A 28 0.59 -4.20 0.80
CA LYS A 28 0.50 -3.74 2.19
C LYS A 28 1.90 -3.70 2.81
N PRO A 29 2.22 -2.70 3.64
CA PRO A 29 3.52 -2.63 4.28
C PRO A 29 3.74 -3.81 5.22
N ASN A 30 5.00 -4.24 5.36
CA ASN A 30 5.37 -5.28 6.31
C ASN A 30 5.26 -4.74 7.73
N LEU A 31 4.54 -5.46 8.59
CA LEU A 31 4.46 -5.17 10.02
C LEU A 31 5.64 -5.80 10.76
N TYR A 32 6.13 -5.09 11.79
CA TYR A 32 7.22 -5.56 12.65
C TYR A 32 6.73 -5.71 14.09
N LYS A 33 7.23 -6.74 14.76
CA LYS A 33 7.00 -6.93 16.20
C LYS A 33 8.03 -6.13 16.97
N VAL A 34 7.56 -5.31 17.92
CA VAL A 34 8.41 -4.69 18.93
C VAL A 34 8.46 -5.62 20.14
N VAL A 35 9.66 -6.02 20.55
CA VAL A 35 9.90 -6.91 21.68
C VAL A 35 10.79 -6.19 22.68
N LEU A 36 10.42 -6.25 23.95
CA LEU A 36 11.27 -5.83 25.06
C LEU A 36 11.92 -7.08 25.65
N ASN A 37 13.24 -7.12 25.68
CA ASN A 37 13.98 -8.21 26.30
C ASN A 37 14.17 -7.93 27.80
N ASN A 38 14.08 -8.99 28.60
CA ASN A 38 14.36 -8.93 30.03
C ASN A 38 15.87 -8.85 30.30
N ASP A 39 16.28 -8.08 31.31
CA ASP A 39 17.67 -7.95 31.77
C ASP A 39 17.72 -7.63 33.28
N ASP A 40 18.92 -7.73 33.88
CA ASP A 40 19.12 -7.61 35.34
C ASP A 40 19.47 -6.19 35.82
N TYR A 41 19.58 -5.22 34.93
CA TYR A 41 20.05 -3.87 35.24
C TYR A 41 18.98 -2.80 35.06
N THR A 42 17.96 -3.07 34.24
CA THR A 42 16.87 -2.14 33.99
C THR A 42 15.83 -2.18 35.12
N PRO A 43 15.62 -1.08 35.87
CA PRO A 43 14.63 -1.05 36.94
C PRO A 43 13.21 -1.30 36.41
N MET A 44 12.38 -2.01 37.17
CA MET A 44 10.99 -2.29 36.78
C MET A 44 10.18 -1.01 36.54
N GLU A 45 10.37 0.03 37.37
CA GLU A 45 9.70 1.33 37.21
C GLU A 45 10.04 2.00 35.88
N PHE A 46 11.28 1.84 35.40
CA PHE A 46 11.69 2.37 34.11
C PHE A 46 10.98 1.64 32.96
N VAL A 47 10.84 0.31 33.06
CA VAL A 47 10.08 -0.49 32.08
C VAL A 47 8.63 0.00 32.01
N ILE A 48 7.98 0.20 33.15
CA ILE A 48 6.60 0.70 33.22
C ILE A 48 6.49 2.07 32.55
N HIS A 49 7.41 2.99 32.86
CA HIS A 49 7.44 4.33 32.26
C HIS A 49 7.54 4.27 30.72
N VAL A 50 8.42 3.41 30.18
CA VAL A 50 8.57 3.24 28.74
C VAL A 50 7.29 2.72 28.09
N LEU A 51 6.65 1.72 28.69
CA LEU A 51 5.39 1.14 28.20
C LEU A 51 4.26 2.17 28.19
N GLN A 52 4.13 2.97 29.25
CA GLN A 52 3.12 4.03 29.36
C GLN A 52 3.37 5.17 28.36
N LYS A 53 4.62 5.63 28.26
CA LYS A 53 4.97 6.82 27.48
C LYS A 53 4.90 6.58 25.96
N PHE A 54 5.40 5.45 25.49
CA PHE A 54 5.56 5.20 24.05
C PHE A 54 4.50 4.26 23.48
N PHE A 55 3.97 3.34 24.27
CA PHE A 55 3.01 2.33 23.80
C PHE A 55 1.60 2.53 24.36
N ARG A 56 1.40 3.50 25.27
CA ARG A 56 0.11 3.77 25.94
C ARG A 56 -0.42 2.51 26.65
N LYS A 57 0.49 1.76 27.28
CA LYS A 57 0.22 0.50 27.98
C LYS A 57 0.41 0.64 29.47
#